data_AF-A0A660VDS0-F1
#
_entry.id   AF-A0A660VDS0-F1
#
_cell.length_a   1.000
_cell.length_b   1.000
_cell.length_c   1.000
_cell.angle_alpha   90.00
_cell.angle_beta   90.00
_cell.angle_gamma   90.00
#
_symmetry.space_group_name_H-M   'P 1'
#
loop_
_entity.id
_entity.type
_entity.pdbx_description
1 polymer ?
#
loop_
_entity_poly.entity_id
_entity_poly.type
_entity_poly.pdbx_seq_one_letter_code
_entity_poly.pdbx_strand_id
1 'polypeptide(L)'
;MSDDTPEKASEKPAQGAADKASDTHWPDYYEVTAERPSWSTTRQAADAFGPHSGEVPHFAVDLGCGAGRDSRELLRRGWRVLATDMTPEGIEALRNLTPEADLKRLETHVSDLTEFDIPLCDLVNANLILPFLRADDYAATWERIRAAIPVGGRFAGMLFGDKDQAADDPEATCPSPDVIRGHLDGFVIEHWSEKEEDGMTALGDPHHFHLIEVVAVRQA
;
A
#
# COMPACT_ATOMS: atom_id res chain seq x y z
N MET A 1 7.74 56.28 -12.84
CA MET A 1 7.34 55.28 -13.85
C MET A 1 8.60 54.52 -14.18
N SER A 2 8.85 53.43 -13.45
CA SER A 2 8.51 52.05 -13.85
C SER A 2 9.62 51.55 -14.80
N ASP A 3 10.27 50.41 -14.61
CA ASP A 3 9.93 49.23 -13.81
C ASP A 3 11.23 48.51 -13.45
N ASP A 4 11.34 48.11 -12.19
CA ASP A 4 12.35 47.20 -11.66
C ASP A 4 11.66 45.83 -11.58
N THR A 5 11.94 44.94 -12.51
CA THR A 5 11.37 43.59 -12.52
C THR A 5 12.48 42.60 -12.20
N PRO A 6 12.48 41.98 -11.00
CA PRO A 6 13.37 40.86 -10.74
C PRO A 6 12.90 39.64 -11.54
N GLU A 7 13.86 39.03 -12.22
CA GLU A 7 13.77 37.77 -12.95
C GLU A 7 13.25 36.68 -12.00
N LYS A 8 12.05 36.16 -12.28
CA LYS A 8 11.49 35.00 -11.57
C LYS A 8 12.40 33.81 -11.80
N ALA A 9 13.06 33.35 -10.75
CA ALA A 9 13.62 32.02 -10.70
C ALA A 9 12.50 31.00 -11.01
N SER A 10 12.64 30.29 -12.11
CA SER A 10 11.81 29.14 -12.43
C SER A 10 12.19 28.00 -11.51
N GLU A 11 11.36 27.74 -10.50
CA GLU A 11 11.38 26.48 -9.76
C GLU A 11 11.12 25.35 -10.78
N LYS A 12 12.14 24.49 -10.97
CA LYS A 12 11.95 23.23 -11.66
C LYS A 12 11.00 22.37 -10.83
N PRO A 13 10.00 21.70 -11.44
CA PRO A 13 9.23 20.70 -10.71
C PRO A 13 10.17 19.61 -10.18
N ALA A 14 9.84 19.07 -9.01
CA ALA A 14 10.54 17.96 -8.39
C ALA A 14 10.38 16.70 -9.25
N GLN A 15 11.27 16.54 -10.22
CA GLN A 15 11.41 15.39 -11.11
C GLN A 15 12.15 14.27 -10.35
N GLY A 16 11.55 13.76 -9.27
CA GLY A 16 12.28 12.96 -8.27
C GLY A 16 11.67 11.62 -7.87
N ALA A 17 10.40 11.34 -8.20
CA ALA A 17 9.73 10.09 -7.83
C ALA A 17 9.35 9.22 -9.04
N ALA A 18 9.23 9.80 -10.24
CA ALA A 18 8.72 9.11 -11.42
C ALA A 18 9.76 8.31 -12.23
N ASP A 19 11.06 8.57 -12.03
CA ASP A 19 12.06 8.14 -13.01
C ASP A 19 12.72 6.78 -12.72
N LYS A 20 12.33 6.05 -11.66
CA LYS A 20 12.95 4.74 -11.31
C LYS A 20 12.09 3.69 -10.61
N ALA A 21 10.79 3.67 -10.91
CA ALA A 21 10.11 2.39 -11.15
C ALA A 21 10.57 1.74 -12.49
N SER A 22 11.81 2.00 -12.94
CA SER A 22 12.15 2.12 -14.37
C SER A 22 12.36 0.80 -15.12
N ASP A 23 12.46 -0.34 -14.44
CA ASP A 23 12.59 -1.65 -15.09
C ASP A 23 11.39 -2.57 -14.85
N THR A 24 10.48 -2.22 -13.93
CA THR A 24 9.28 -3.03 -13.69
C THR A 24 8.15 -2.58 -14.59
N HIS A 25 7.78 -3.42 -15.56
CA HIS A 25 6.57 -3.22 -16.35
C HIS A 25 5.34 -3.57 -15.50
N TRP A 26 4.82 -2.58 -14.76
CA TRP A 26 3.64 -2.74 -13.90
C TRP A 26 2.45 -3.44 -14.59
N PRO A 27 2.13 -3.19 -15.87
CA PRO A 27 1.09 -3.96 -16.56
C PRO A 27 1.33 -5.47 -16.59
N ASP A 28 2.57 -5.93 -16.81
CA ASP A 28 2.89 -7.37 -16.81
C ASP A 28 2.69 -7.96 -15.41
N TYR A 29 3.07 -7.19 -14.38
CA TYR A 29 2.87 -7.59 -12.98
C TYR A 29 1.37 -7.73 -12.68
N TYR A 30 0.54 -6.79 -13.15
CA TYR A 30 -0.91 -6.85 -12.97
C TYR A 30 -1.52 -8.06 -13.67
N GLU A 31 -1.13 -8.36 -14.91
CA GLU A 31 -1.62 -9.54 -15.64
C GLU A 31 -1.31 -10.85 -14.90
N VAL A 32 -0.09 -11.00 -14.37
CA VAL A 32 0.36 -12.22 -13.69
C VAL A 32 -0.22 -12.35 -12.27
N THR A 33 -0.56 -11.23 -11.63
CA THR A 33 -1.02 -11.24 -10.23
C THR A 33 -2.52 -11.04 -10.06
N ALA A 34 -3.24 -10.62 -11.11
CA ALA A 34 -4.68 -10.38 -11.09
C ALA A 34 -5.47 -11.54 -10.48
N GLU A 35 -5.25 -12.77 -10.92
CA GLU A 35 -6.01 -13.93 -10.44
C GLU A 35 -5.40 -14.61 -9.20
N ARG A 36 -4.32 -14.05 -8.63
CA ARG A 36 -3.75 -14.58 -7.38
C ARG A 36 -4.69 -14.28 -6.21
N PRO A 37 -4.74 -15.16 -5.19
CA PRO A 37 -5.48 -14.86 -3.98
C PRO A 37 -4.95 -13.60 -3.31
N SER A 38 -5.79 -12.95 -2.52
CA SER A 38 -5.36 -11.86 -1.63
C SER A 38 -4.21 -12.28 -0.72
N TRP A 39 -3.53 -11.32 -0.10
CA TRP A 39 -2.53 -11.64 0.92
C TRP A 39 -3.19 -12.14 2.21
N SER A 40 -2.44 -12.96 2.96
CA SER A 40 -2.84 -13.47 4.29
C SER A 40 -3.12 -12.33 5.26
N THR A 41 -2.32 -11.27 5.23
CA THR A 41 -2.43 -10.07 6.07
C THR A 41 -3.78 -9.39 5.91
N THR A 42 -4.24 -9.15 4.67
CA THR A 42 -5.56 -8.57 4.37
C THR A 42 -6.68 -9.42 4.95
N ARG A 43 -6.63 -10.75 4.74
CA ARG A 43 -7.65 -11.66 5.26
C ARG A 43 -7.67 -11.70 6.78
N GLN A 44 -6.50 -11.83 7.41
CA GLN A 44 -6.36 -11.85 8.87
C GLN A 44 -6.90 -10.56 9.50
N ALA A 45 -6.54 -9.40 8.94
CA ALA A 45 -7.04 -8.11 9.42
C ALA A 45 -8.56 -8.01 9.27
N ALA A 46 -9.13 -8.40 8.12
CA ALA A 46 -10.57 -8.40 7.90
C ALA A 46 -11.32 -9.40 8.80
N ASP A 47 -10.76 -10.59 9.03
CA ASP A 47 -11.32 -11.61 9.93
C ASP A 47 -11.38 -11.10 11.40
N ALA A 48 -10.40 -10.30 11.82
CA ALA A 48 -10.32 -9.77 13.17
C ALA A 48 -11.40 -8.71 13.51
N PHE A 49 -12.11 -8.16 12.52
CA PHE A 49 -13.33 -7.37 12.74
C PHE A 49 -14.57 -8.23 13.06
N GLY A 50 -14.48 -9.54 12.85
CA GLY A 50 -15.58 -10.46 13.06
C GLY A 50 -16.70 -10.34 12.03
N PRO A 51 -17.85 -11.01 12.26
CA PRO A 51 -19.00 -10.93 11.37
C PRO A 51 -19.54 -9.51 11.31
N HIS A 52 -19.90 -9.06 10.10
CA HIS A 52 -20.51 -7.75 9.92
C HIS A 52 -21.88 -7.68 10.63
N SER A 53 -21.94 -6.97 11.76
CA SER A 53 -23.13 -6.89 12.61
C SER A 53 -23.92 -5.59 12.44
N GLY A 54 -23.45 -4.67 11.58
CA GLY A 54 -24.00 -3.33 11.41
C GLY A 54 -24.68 -3.13 10.05
N GLU A 55 -25.46 -2.05 9.96
CA GLU A 55 -26.04 -1.58 8.70
C GLU A 55 -25.02 -0.83 7.82
N VAL A 56 -23.92 -0.35 8.42
CA VAL A 56 -22.88 0.44 7.75
C VAL A 56 -21.66 -0.43 7.47
N PRO A 57 -21.27 -0.62 6.19
CA PRO A 57 -20.05 -1.33 5.81
C PRO A 57 -18.80 -0.80 6.50
N HIS A 58 -17.90 -1.71 6.87
CA HIS A 58 -16.53 -1.31 7.21
C HIS A 58 -15.87 -0.64 6.00
N PHE A 59 -14.96 0.29 6.28
CA PHE A 59 -14.25 1.04 5.26
C PHE A 59 -12.75 0.72 5.27
N ALA A 60 -12.24 0.27 4.14
CA ALA A 60 -10.82 0.05 3.92
C ALA A 60 -10.23 1.01 2.88
N VAL A 61 -8.97 1.40 3.08
CA VAL A 61 -8.14 2.07 2.08
C VAL A 61 -7.04 1.10 1.65
N ASP A 62 -6.96 0.81 0.36
CA ASP A 62 -5.99 -0.11 -0.24
C ASP A 62 -4.95 0.71 -1.03
N LEU A 63 -3.74 0.80 -0.47
CA LEU A 63 -2.63 1.59 -1.01
C LEU A 63 -1.79 0.72 -1.95
N GLY A 64 -1.59 1.15 -3.19
CA GLY A 64 -0.90 0.36 -4.21
C GLY A 64 -1.69 -0.88 -4.59
N CYS A 65 -2.97 -0.72 -4.92
CA CYS A 65 -3.89 -1.84 -5.06
C CYS A 65 -3.59 -2.74 -6.27
N GLY A 66 -2.84 -2.25 -7.28
CA GLY A 66 -2.63 -2.91 -8.56
C GLY A 66 -3.93 -3.42 -9.18
N ALA A 67 -3.92 -4.65 -9.70
CA ALA A 67 -5.13 -5.34 -10.20
C ALA A 67 -6.15 -5.75 -9.10
N GLY A 68 -5.94 -5.33 -7.85
CA GLY A 68 -6.98 -5.28 -6.85
C GLY A 68 -7.35 -6.60 -6.20
N ARG A 69 -6.40 -7.54 -6.06
CA ARG A 69 -6.66 -8.84 -5.40
C ARG A 69 -7.09 -8.69 -3.94
N ASP A 70 -6.54 -7.73 -3.21
CA ASP A 70 -6.87 -7.45 -1.81
C ASP A 70 -8.17 -6.64 -1.71
N SER A 71 -8.28 -5.56 -2.50
CA SER A 71 -9.52 -4.80 -2.70
C SER A 71 -10.73 -5.71 -2.99
N ARG A 72 -10.63 -6.64 -3.95
CA ARG A 72 -11.74 -7.54 -4.30
C ARG A 72 -12.09 -8.53 -3.19
N GLU A 73 -11.11 -8.98 -2.40
CA GLU A 73 -11.39 -9.80 -1.22
C GLU A 73 -12.19 -9.03 -0.16
N LEU A 74 -11.85 -7.77 0.09
CA LEU A 74 -12.58 -6.90 1.02
C LEU A 74 -14.00 -6.60 0.51
N LEU A 75 -14.15 -6.29 -0.78
CA LEU A 75 -15.45 -6.08 -1.41
C LEU A 75 -16.37 -7.31 -1.29
N ARG A 76 -15.82 -8.53 -1.52
CA ARG A 76 -16.52 -9.81 -1.35
C ARG A 76 -17.01 -10.04 0.07
N ARG A 77 -16.33 -9.47 1.06
CA ARG A 77 -16.71 -9.49 2.48
C ARG A 77 -17.73 -8.40 2.84
N GLY A 78 -18.19 -7.62 1.87
CA GLY A 78 -19.19 -6.57 2.06
C GLY A 78 -18.60 -5.21 2.47
N TRP A 79 -17.29 -5.04 2.45
CA TRP A 79 -16.64 -3.78 2.81
C TRP A 79 -16.84 -2.72 1.73
N ARG A 80 -16.73 -1.45 2.12
CA ARG A 80 -16.44 -0.32 1.23
C ARG A 80 -14.93 -0.18 1.09
N VAL A 81 -14.44 0.03 -0.12
CA VAL A 81 -13.01 0.11 -0.42
C VAL A 81 -12.73 1.39 -1.22
N LEU A 82 -11.74 2.15 -0.76
CA LEU A 82 -11.05 3.17 -1.55
C LEU A 82 -9.69 2.61 -1.95
N ALA A 83 -9.52 2.32 -3.23
CA ALA A 83 -8.30 1.72 -3.77
C ALA A 83 -7.51 2.78 -4.54
N THR A 84 -6.20 2.83 -4.32
CA THR A 84 -5.32 3.74 -5.06
C THR A 84 -4.11 3.02 -5.62
N ASP A 85 -3.72 3.41 -6.83
CA ASP A 85 -2.53 2.94 -7.50
C ASP A 85 -1.96 4.09 -8.34
N MET A 86 -0.64 4.12 -8.56
CA MET A 86 -0.02 5.17 -9.36
C MET A 86 -0.33 5.04 -10.85
N THR A 87 -0.78 3.86 -11.29
CA THR A 87 -1.04 3.55 -12.70
C THR A 87 -2.55 3.52 -13.00
N PRO A 88 -2.99 4.07 -14.15
CA PRO A 88 -4.35 3.86 -14.63
C PRO A 88 -4.62 2.39 -14.96
N GLU A 89 -3.63 1.63 -15.45
CA GLU A 89 -3.77 0.24 -15.85
C GLU A 89 -4.16 -0.67 -14.67
N GLY A 90 -3.55 -0.47 -13.49
CA GLY A 90 -3.92 -1.21 -12.28
C GLY A 90 -5.37 -0.93 -11.88
N ILE A 91 -5.78 0.34 -11.88
CA ILE A 91 -7.14 0.76 -11.58
C ILE A 91 -8.16 0.19 -12.59
N GLU A 92 -7.85 0.24 -13.88
CA GLU A 92 -8.69 -0.33 -14.93
C GLU A 92 -8.85 -1.85 -14.77
N ALA A 93 -7.75 -2.56 -14.49
CA ALA A 93 -7.77 -3.99 -14.22
C ALA A 93 -8.64 -4.32 -13.00
N LEU A 94 -8.46 -3.61 -11.88
CA LEU A 94 -9.29 -3.78 -10.68
C LEU A 94 -10.78 -3.59 -11.00
N ARG A 95 -11.15 -2.52 -11.71
CA ARG A 95 -12.55 -2.25 -12.06
C ARG A 95 -13.14 -3.33 -12.97
N ASN A 96 -12.41 -3.74 -14.00
CA ASN A 96 -12.86 -4.76 -14.95
C ASN A 96 -13.05 -6.14 -14.30
N LEU A 97 -12.19 -6.47 -13.33
CA LEU A 97 -12.24 -7.75 -12.62
C LEU A 97 -13.19 -7.74 -11.41
N THR A 98 -13.77 -6.58 -11.05
CA THR A 98 -14.71 -6.45 -9.94
C THR A 98 -16.14 -6.71 -10.41
N PRO A 99 -16.91 -7.59 -9.75
CA PRO A 99 -18.32 -7.81 -10.10
C PRO A 99 -19.14 -6.53 -10.01
N GLU A 100 -20.07 -6.33 -10.96
CA GLU A 100 -20.95 -5.15 -11.02
C GLU A 100 -21.67 -4.88 -9.68
N ALA A 101 -22.07 -5.93 -8.96
CA ALA A 101 -22.75 -5.83 -7.67
C ALA A 101 -21.90 -5.18 -6.56
N ASP A 102 -20.58 -5.22 -6.71
CA ASP A 102 -19.60 -4.74 -5.74
C ASP A 102 -19.03 -3.36 -6.13
N LEU A 103 -19.13 -2.95 -7.40
CA LEU A 103 -18.64 -1.65 -7.88
C LEU A 103 -19.22 -0.46 -7.11
N LYS A 104 -20.45 -0.56 -6.62
CA LYS A 104 -21.08 0.49 -5.78
C LYS A 104 -20.38 0.73 -4.43
N ARG A 105 -19.54 -0.20 -3.99
CA ARG A 105 -18.74 -0.12 -2.75
C ARG A 105 -17.25 0.14 -3.05
N LEU A 106 -16.88 0.30 -4.33
CA LEU A 106 -15.52 0.54 -4.77
C LEU A 106 -15.36 1.98 -5.26
N GLU A 107 -14.43 2.69 -4.66
CA GLU A 107 -13.90 3.99 -5.10
C GLU A 107 -12.43 3.78 -5.53
N THR A 108 -12.01 4.42 -6.63
CA THR A 108 -10.68 4.19 -7.22
C THR A 108 -9.99 5.48 -7.60
N HIS A 109 -8.76 5.69 -7.14
CA HIS A 109 -7.95 6.88 -7.44
C HIS A 109 -6.62 6.49 -8.09
N VAL A 110 -6.34 7.04 -9.28
CA VAL A 110 -4.99 7.03 -9.84
C VAL A 110 -4.20 8.13 -9.14
N SER A 111 -3.24 7.78 -8.29
CA SER A 111 -2.49 8.73 -7.47
C SER A 111 -1.12 8.19 -7.11
N ASP A 112 -0.14 9.09 -7.06
CA ASP A 112 1.10 8.83 -6.34
C ASP A 112 0.78 8.68 -4.84
N LEU A 113 1.34 7.64 -4.21
CA LEU A 113 1.16 7.40 -2.79
C LEU A 113 1.77 8.53 -1.93
N THR A 114 2.82 9.18 -2.40
CA THR A 114 3.47 10.30 -1.70
C THR A 114 2.55 11.52 -1.57
N GLU A 115 1.58 11.67 -2.47
CA GLU A 115 0.63 12.79 -2.51
C GLU A 115 -0.78 12.41 -2.06
N PHE A 116 -1.06 11.12 -1.87
CA PHE A 116 -2.40 10.64 -1.55
C PHE A 116 -2.81 10.91 -0.09
N ASP A 117 -3.91 11.65 0.10
CA ASP A 117 -4.51 11.83 1.42
C ASP A 117 -5.30 10.57 1.84
N ILE A 118 -4.88 9.94 2.93
CA ILE A 118 -5.53 8.74 3.47
C ILE A 118 -6.68 9.17 4.40
N PRO A 119 -7.96 8.94 4.04
CA PRO A 119 -9.09 9.29 4.90
C PRO A 119 -9.17 8.37 6.12
N LEU A 120 -9.89 8.80 7.15
CA LEU A 120 -10.20 7.95 8.30
C LEU A 120 -10.89 6.67 7.85
N CYS A 121 -10.36 5.52 8.25
CA CYS A 121 -10.83 4.20 7.82
C CYS A 121 -10.64 3.14 8.90
N ASP A 122 -11.39 2.04 8.79
CA ASP A 122 -11.27 0.91 9.70
C ASP A 122 -9.99 0.10 9.41
N LEU A 123 -9.59 0.00 8.14
CA LEU A 123 -8.43 -0.76 7.71
C LEU A 123 -7.61 0.02 6.67
N VAL A 124 -6.31 0.17 6.91
CA VAL A 124 -5.35 0.48 5.85
C VAL A 124 -4.66 -0.80 5.41
N ASN A 125 -4.75 -1.13 4.13
CA ASN A 125 -4.03 -2.23 3.49
C ASN A 125 -2.88 -1.66 2.64
N ALA A 126 -1.66 -2.17 2.82
CA ALA A 126 -0.46 -1.70 2.13
C ALA A 126 0.52 -2.85 1.89
N ASN A 127 0.09 -3.88 1.15
CA ASN A 127 0.93 -5.04 0.87
C ASN A 127 1.88 -4.77 -0.30
N LEU A 128 3.19 -4.92 -0.05
CA LEU A 128 4.26 -4.77 -1.05
C LEU A 128 4.22 -3.43 -1.81
N ILE A 129 3.82 -2.34 -1.15
CA ILE A 129 3.85 -0.99 -1.74
C ILE A 129 4.86 -0.07 -1.06
N LEU A 130 4.93 -0.10 0.28
CA LEU A 130 5.79 0.81 1.03
C LEU A 130 7.29 0.68 0.72
N PRO A 131 7.85 -0.51 0.42
CA PRO A 131 9.26 -0.62 0.09
C PRO A 131 9.71 0.18 -1.14
N PHE A 132 8.77 0.57 -2.02
CA PHE A 132 9.06 1.38 -3.22
C PHE A 132 9.12 2.88 -2.94
N LEU A 133 8.97 3.30 -1.69
CA LEU A 133 9.13 4.69 -1.28
C LEU A 133 10.59 4.97 -0.91
N ARG A 134 11.03 6.20 -1.18
CA ARG A 134 12.30 6.73 -0.66
C ARG A 134 12.18 6.97 0.85
N ALA A 135 13.29 7.03 1.57
CA ALA A 135 13.31 7.09 3.03
C ALA A 135 12.43 8.22 3.64
N ASP A 136 12.48 9.43 3.07
CA ASP A 136 11.69 10.57 3.57
C ASP A 136 10.18 10.34 3.34
N ASP A 137 9.82 9.85 2.14
CA ASP A 137 8.43 9.53 1.79
C ASP A 137 7.90 8.33 2.56
N TYR A 138 8.74 7.34 2.85
CA TYR A 138 8.42 6.17 3.66
C TYR A 138 7.99 6.60 5.07
N ALA A 139 8.80 7.43 5.73
CA ALA A 139 8.49 7.95 7.05
C ALA A 139 7.21 8.80 7.04
N ALA A 140 7.08 9.74 6.08
CA ALA A 140 5.90 10.60 5.95
C ALA A 140 4.62 9.79 5.65
N THR A 141 4.71 8.72 4.87
CA THR A 141 3.59 7.82 4.58
C THR A 141 3.14 7.06 5.83
N TRP A 142 4.07 6.58 6.65
CA TRP A 142 3.72 5.96 7.93
C TRP A 142 3.00 6.89 8.88
N GLU A 143 3.39 8.18 8.96
CA GLU A 143 2.64 9.17 9.75
C GLU A 143 1.19 9.29 9.28
N ARG A 144 0.97 9.38 7.96
CA ARG A 144 -0.36 9.46 7.36
C ARG A 144 -1.19 8.21 7.62
N ILE A 145 -0.59 7.02 7.48
CA ILE A 145 -1.22 5.73 7.78
C ILE A 145 -1.69 5.70 9.24
N ARG A 146 -0.81 6.03 10.19
CA ARG A 146 -1.17 6.03 11.61
C ARG A 146 -2.25 7.05 11.94
N ALA A 147 -2.22 8.23 11.31
CA ALA A 147 -3.23 9.26 11.51
C ALA A 147 -4.62 8.84 11.00
N ALA A 148 -4.67 8.06 9.92
CA ALA A 148 -5.90 7.61 9.27
C ALA A 148 -6.64 6.49 10.04
N ILE A 149 -5.94 5.73 10.88
CA ILE A 149 -6.52 4.57 11.57
C ILE A 149 -6.99 5.01 12.95
N PRO A 150 -8.29 5.03 13.28
CA PRO A 150 -8.78 5.32 14.63
C PRO A 150 -8.53 4.14 15.59
N VAL A 151 -8.76 4.35 16.90
CA VAL A 151 -8.72 3.27 17.89
C VAL A 151 -9.67 2.13 17.47
N GLY A 152 -9.18 0.89 17.50
CA GLY A 152 -9.89 -0.29 17.03
C GLY A 152 -9.74 -0.57 15.53
N GLY A 153 -9.26 0.39 14.75
CA GLY A 153 -8.88 0.19 13.35
C GLY A 153 -7.55 -0.55 13.23
N ARG A 154 -7.25 -1.05 12.02
CA ARG A 154 -6.10 -1.90 11.75
C ARG A 154 -5.22 -1.41 10.60
N PHE A 155 -3.95 -1.75 10.69
CA PHE A 155 -3.02 -1.77 9.58
C PHE A 155 -2.77 -3.23 9.16
N ALA A 156 -2.71 -3.48 7.86
CA ALA A 156 -2.27 -4.75 7.28
C ALA A 156 -1.25 -4.46 6.18
N GLY A 157 -0.10 -5.14 6.23
CA GLY A 157 0.97 -4.91 5.27
C GLY A 157 1.93 -6.08 5.16
N MET A 158 2.56 -6.15 4.00
CA MET A 158 3.74 -6.98 3.76
C MET A 158 4.86 -6.07 3.26
N LEU A 159 6.01 -6.17 3.89
CA LEU A 159 7.11 -5.22 3.73
C LEU A 159 8.42 -5.97 3.46
N PHE A 160 9.41 -5.28 2.94
CA PHE A 160 10.78 -5.76 2.81
C PHE A 160 11.59 -5.32 4.03
N GLY A 161 12.31 -6.26 4.64
CA GLY A 161 13.28 -5.98 5.68
C GLY A 161 14.68 -5.71 5.13
N ASP A 162 15.60 -5.28 5.98
CA ASP A 162 16.97 -4.85 5.65
C ASP A 162 17.89 -5.87 4.96
N LYS A 163 17.55 -7.14 4.99
CA LYS A 163 18.22 -8.21 4.23
C LYS A 163 17.61 -8.50 2.86
N ASP A 164 16.52 -7.85 2.46
CA ASP A 164 15.92 -8.08 1.14
C ASP A 164 16.87 -7.59 0.05
N GLN A 165 16.92 -8.27 -1.10
CA GLN A 165 17.72 -7.82 -2.24
C GLN A 165 17.36 -6.39 -2.69
N ALA A 166 16.10 -5.96 -2.48
CA ALA A 166 15.69 -4.58 -2.74
C ALA A 166 16.44 -3.55 -1.87
N ALA A 167 17.07 -3.94 -0.77
CA ALA A 167 17.89 -3.05 0.05
C ALA A 167 19.16 -2.55 -0.67
N ASP A 168 19.58 -3.22 -1.76
CA ASP A 168 20.68 -2.78 -2.62
C ASP A 168 20.28 -1.59 -3.53
N ASP A 169 18.98 -1.31 -3.68
CA ASP A 169 18.47 -0.18 -4.44
C ASP A 169 18.37 1.08 -3.56
N PRO A 170 19.13 2.16 -3.83
CA PRO A 170 19.06 3.41 -3.07
C PRO A 170 17.72 4.15 -3.18
N GLU A 171 16.82 3.70 -4.05
CA GLU A 171 15.48 4.26 -4.21
C GLU A 171 14.40 3.48 -3.48
N ALA A 172 14.73 2.28 -2.98
CA ALA A 172 13.86 1.48 -2.13
C ALA A 172 14.16 1.74 -0.64
N THR A 173 13.17 1.51 0.21
CA THR A 173 13.31 1.56 1.67
C THR A 173 12.99 0.20 2.27
N CYS A 174 14.03 -0.52 2.68
CA CYS A 174 13.97 -1.83 3.33
C CYS A 174 14.57 -1.74 4.74
N PRO A 175 13.82 -1.26 5.74
CA PRO A 175 14.34 -1.04 7.08
C PRO A 175 14.44 -2.34 7.88
N SER A 176 15.19 -2.33 8.99
CA SER A 176 15.25 -3.51 9.86
C SER A 176 13.89 -3.81 10.50
N PRO A 177 13.63 -5.08 10.91
CA PRO A 177 12.42 -5.46 11.65
C PRO A 177 12.10 -4.54 12.83
N ASP A 178 13.11 -4.06 13.56
CA ASP A 178 12.92 -3.18 14.72
C ASP A 178 12.46 -1.76 14.32
N VAL A 179 12.94 -1.25 13.19
CA VAL A 179 12.46 0.03 12.64
C VAL A 179 11.01 -0.11 12.16
N ILE A 180 10.66 -1.23 11.51
CA ILE A 180 9.27 -1.53 11.11
C ILE A 180 8.35 -1.55 12.35
N ARG A 181 8.79 -2.18 13.45
CA ARG A 181 8.03 -2.16 14.71
C ARG A 181 7.84 -0.75 15.26
N GLY A 182 8.86 0.10 15.18
CA GLY A 182 8.75 1.50 15.61
C GLY A 182 7.70 2.30 14.83
N HIS A 183 7.47 1.98 13.56
CA HIS A 183 6.38 2.59 12.79
C HIS A 183 4.98 2.21 13.30
N LEU A 184 4.87 1.17 14.12
CA LEU A 184 3.62 0.69 14.73
C LEU A 184 3.46 1.15 16.18
N ASP A 185 4.21 2.16 16.62
CA ASP A 185 4.02 2.78 17.93
C ASP A 185 2.55 3.23 18.11
N GLY A 186 1.94 2.84 19.24
CA GLY A 186 0.50 3.05 19.51
C GLY A 186 -0.41 1.94 18.96
N PHE A 187 0.15 0.90 18.33
CA PHE A 187 -0.58 -0.28 17.89
C PHE A 187 -0.16 -1.51 18.69
N VAL A 188 -1.07 -2.46 18.81
CA VAL A 188 -0.75 -3.83 19.21
C VAL A 188 -0.64 -4.68 17.96
N ILE A 189 0.50 -5.34 17.83
CA ILE A 189 0.76 -6.26 16.73
C ILE A 189 0.00 -7.56 16.99
N GLU A 190 -1.03 -7.82 16.18
CA GLU A 190 -1.86 -9.03 16.25
C GLU A 190 -1.23 -10.18 15.43
N HIS A 191 -0.46 -9.83 14.40
CA HIS A 191 0.28 -10.77 13.57
C HIS A 191 1.65 -10.21 13.19
N TRP A 192 2.68 -11.02 13.37
CA TRP A 192 4.03 -10.78 12.88
C TRP A 192 4.60 -12.08 12.32
N SER A 193 5.05 -12.05 11.06
CA SER A 193 5.83 -13.14 10.47
C SER A 193 7.02 -12.54 9.72
N GLU A 194 8.20 -13.10 9.96
CA GLU A 194 9.45 -12.75 9.31
C GLU A 194 9.95 -13.97 8.56
N LYS A 195 10.22 -13.82 7.26
CA LYS A 195 10.66 -14.89 6.37
C LYS A 195 11.83 -14.40 5.53
N GLU A 196 12.87 -15.21 5.45
CA GLU A 196 14.05 -14.96 4.63
C GLU A 196 14.24 -16.18 3.71
N GLU A 197 14.14 -15.99 2.39
CA GLU A 197 14.23 -17.07 1.42
C GLU A 197 14.69 -16.60 0.04
N ASP A 198 15.44 -17.45 -0.67
CA ASP A 198 15.67 -17.26 -2.10
C ASP A 198 14.45 -17.76 -2.87
N GLY A 199 13.96 -16.94 -3.81
CA GLY A 199 12.77 -17.24 -4.58
C GLY A 199 12.78 -16.59 -5.96
N MET A 200 11.58 -16.47 -6.53
CA MET A 200 11.35 -15.77 -7.78
C MET A 200 10.34 -14.65 -7.53
N THR A 201 10.56 -13.48 -8.15
CA THR A 201 9.55 -12.41 -8.22
C THR A 201 8.31 -12.90 -8.95
N ALA A 202 7.23 -12.12 -8.90
CA ALA A 202 6.04 -12.45 -9.66
C ALA A 202 6.30 -12.56 -11.17
N LEU A 203 7.29 -11.82 -11.69
CA LEU A 203 7.71 -11.81 -13.09
C LEU A 203 8.74 -12.90 -13.45
N GLY A 204 9.21 -13.67 -12.45
CA GLY A 204 10.08 -14.83 -12.66
C GLY A 204 11.57 -14.56 -12.52
N ASP A 205 11.96 -13.38 -12.04
CA ASP A 205 13.36 -13.04 -11.77
C ASP A 205 13.81 -13.64 -10.42
N PRO A 206 15.02 -14.20 -10.32
CA PRO A 206 15.58 -14.61 -9.04
C PRO A 206 15.67 -13.42 -8.08
N HIS A 207 15.23 -13.63 -6.84
CA HIS A 207 15.22 -12.58 -5.81
C HIS A 207 15.50 -13.19 -4.43
N HIS A 208 16.36 -12.56 -3.66
CA HIS A 208 16.53 -12.88 -2.24
C HIS A 208 15.54 -12.07 -1.40
N PHE A 209 14.53 -12.74 -0.84
CA PHE A 209 13.45 -12.10 -0.11
C PHE A 209 13.74 -12.04 1.39
N HIS A 210 13.44 -10.90 2.00
CA HIS A 210 13.26 -10.76 3.44
C HIS A 210 11.90 -10.09 3.70
N LEU A 211 10.87 -10.91 3.88
CA LEU A 211 9.48 -10.48 3.98
C LEU A 211 9.04 -10.36 5.43
N ILE A 212 8.42 -9.23 5.75
CA ILE A 212 7.75 -8.97 7.02
C ILE A 212 6.24 -8.83 6.77
N GLU A 213 5.47 -9.81 7.25
CA GLU A 213 4.01 -9.74 7.27
C GLU A 213 3.54 -9.17 8.61
N VAL A 214 2.65 -8.18 8.56
CA VAL A 214 2.13 -7.49 9.74
C VAL A 214 0.62 -7.32 9.67
N VAL A 215 -0.03 -7.55 10.82
CA VAL A 215 -1.36 -7.01 11.14
C VAL A 215 -1.27 -6.38 12.52
N ALA A 216 -1.71 -5.14 12.65
CA ALA A 216 -1.66 -4.41 13.91
C ALA A 216 -2.94 -3.60 14.12
N VAL A 217 -3.45 -3.58 15.36
CA VAL A 217 -4.65 -2.84 15.76
C VAL A 217 -4.27 -1.62 16.60
N ARG A 218 -4.86 -0.47 16.31
CA ARG A 218 -4.62 0.74 17.12
C ARG A 218 -5.33 0.61 18.45
N GLN A 219 -4.60 0.83 19.54
CA GLN A 219 -5.19 0.89 20.90
C GLN A 219 -5.29 2.34 21.38
N ALA A 220 -6.11 2.53 22.43
CA ALA A 220 -6.33 3.81 23.09
C ALA A 220 -5.12 4.26 23.92
#